data_AF-A0A059FEU0-F1
#
_entry.id   AF-A0A059FEU0-F1
#
_cell.length_a   1.000
_cell.length_b   1.000
_cell.length_c   1.000
_cell.angle_alpha   90.00
_cell.angle_beta   90.00
_cell.angle_gamma   90.00
#
_symmetry.space_group_name_H-M   'P 1'
#
loop_
_entity.id
_entity.type
_entity.pdbx_description
1 polymer ?
#
loop_
_entity_poly.entity_id
_entity_poly.type
_entity_poly.pdbx_seq_one_letter_code
_entity_poly.pdbx_strand_id
1 'polypeptide(L)'
;MKTGFLTAAGLAAALVLSGCGGKDDVQGKTGEDITAKSSAKDIGEAYINEMTRIADALEGVDDEASAKSAAKKIKVAVDGLNQMSEELDGEISGVKGMQIFGGRYAELVQVQGRIATSMIRIQSEHPELMDTISAEMDRMEN
;
A
#
# COMPACT_ATOMS: atom_id res chain seq x y z
N MET A 1 22.24 -55.23 -24.37
CA MET A 1 23.03 -53.99 -24.25
C MET A 1 22.07 -52.82 -24.13
N LYS A 2 22.35 -51.90 -23.18
CA LYS A 2 21.77 -50.55 -22.98
C LYS A 2 20.36 -50.50 -22.36
N THR A 3 20.26 -50.35 -21.02
CA THR A 3 20.12 -49.09 -20.21
C THR A 3 18.71 -48.49 -20.31
N GLY A 4 17.95 -48.16 -19.27
CA GLY A 4 18.14 -48.07 -17.81
C GLY A 4 17.16 -47.02 -17.23
N PHE A 5 16.83 -47.14 -15.93
CA PHE A 5 16.36 -46.11 -14.97
C PHE A 5 14.94 -45.50 -15.18
N LEU A 6 13.93 -45.85 -14.35
CA LEU A 6 13.59 -45.36 -12.99
C LEU A 6 12.94 -43.95 -12.95
N THR A 7 11.65 -43.97 -12.60
CA THR A 7 10.86 -43.02 -11.77
C THR A 7 11.32 -41.56 -11.59
N ALA A 8 10.42 -40.62 -11.89
CA ALA A 8 10.26 -39.39 -11.12
C ALA A 8 8.82 -38.88 -11.19
N ALA A 9 8.18 -38.82 -10.02
CA ALA A 9 6.93 -38.11 -9.79
C ALA A 9 7.13 -36.62 -10.09
N GLY A 10 6.42 -36.11 -11.10
CA GLY A 10 6.31 -34.68 -11.37
C GLY A 10 4.98 -34.19 -10.82
N LEU A 11 5.03 -33.57 -9.65
CA LEU A 11 3.95 -32.78 -9.06
C LEU A 11 3.45 -31.79 -10.13
N ALA A 12 2.32 -32.08 -10.77
CA ALA A 12 1.64 -31.13 -11.61
C ALA A 12 1.17 -30.00 -10.69
N ALA A 13 1.95 -28.92 -10.69
CA ALA A 13 1.73 -27.73 -9.93
C ALA A 13 0.29 -27.27 -10.17
N ALA A 14 -0.55 -27.42 -9.13
CA ALA A 14 -1.72 -26.61 -8.94
C ALA A 14 -1.25 -25.17 -8.68
N LEU A 15 -0.79 -24.50 -9.75
CA LEU A 15 -0.78 -23.05 -9.82
C LEU A 15 -2.24 -22.65 -9.93
N VAL A 16 -2.88 -22.55 -8.78
CA VAL A 16 -4.13 -21.83 -8.62
C VAL A 16 -3.88 -20.45 -9.21
N LEU A 17 -4.51 -20.18 -10.35
CA LEU A 17 -4.65 -18.88 -10.98
C LEU A 17 -5.47 -17.94 -10.08
N SER A 18 -4.97 -17.60 -8.90
CA SER A 18 -5.38 -16.40 -8.18
C SER A 18 -4.49 -15.26 -8.66
N GLY A 19 -4.87 -14.65 -9.79
CA GLY A 19 -4.09 -13.56 -10.35
C GLY A 19 -4.63 -13.03 -11.66
N CYS A 20 -5.95 -12.92 -11.77
CA CYS A 20 -6.59 -12.21 -12.86
C CYS A 20 -7.47 -11.10 -12.26
N GLY A 21 -6.91 -9.90 -12.19
CA GLY A 21 -7.65 -8.63 -12.29
C GLY A 21 -8.53 -8.22 -11.11
N GLY A 22 -8.00 -7.27 -10.33
CA GLY A 22 -8.80 -6.13 -9.86
C GLY A 22 -9.16 -6.13 -8.38
N LYS A 23 -8.25 -5.57 -7.56
CA LYS A 23 -8.48 -4.55 -6.52
C LYS A 23 -7.19 -4.38 -5.74
N ASP A 24 -6.55 -3.22 -5.89
CA ASP A 24 -5.67 -2.58 -4.88
C ASP A 24 -5.09 -3.51 -3.80
N ASP A 25 -4.01 -4.20 -4.16
CA ASP A 25 -3.50 -5.46 -3.57
C ASP A 25 -2.87 -5.38 -2.18
N VAL A 26 -3.53 -4.80 -1.16
CA VAL A 26 -3.09 -4.95 0.23
C VAL A 26 -3.96 -5.95 0.97
N GLN A 27 -3.33 -7.00 1.50
CA GLN A 27 -4.01 -7.99 2.33
C GLN A 27 -4.24 -7.44 3.73
N GLY A 28 -5.48 -7.48 4.21
CA GLY A 28 -5.84 -7.08 5.58
C GLY A 28 -6.84 -5.95 5.62
N LYS A 29 -6.94 -5.30 6.78
CA LYS A 29 -7.87 -4.19 7.00
C LYS A 29 -7.42 -2.93 6.27
N THR A 30 -8.34 -2.15 5.71
CA THR A 30 -8.10 -0.83 5.12
C THR A 30 -8.82 0.25 5.91
N GLY A 31 -8.65 1.53 5.55
CA GLY A 31 -9.30 2.63 6.25
C GLY A 31 -10.83 2.55 6.23
N GLU A 32 -11.40 1.99 5.16
CA GLU A 32 -12.84 1.74 5.01
C GLU A 32 -13.40 0.75 6.02
N ASP A 33 -12.56 -0.14 6.58
CA ASP A 33 -12.96 -1.12 7.58
C ASP A 33 -12.99 -0.56 9.01
N ILE A 34 -12.47 0.65 9.23
CA ILE A 34 -12.29 1.21 10.57
C ILE A 34 -13.54 1.95 11.01
N THR A 35 -13.90 1.73 12.27
CA THR A 35 -14.98 2.43 12.96
C THR A 35 -14.50 2.87 14.34
N ALA A 36 -15.27 3.72 15.01
CA ALA A 36 -15.02 4.09 16.41
C ALA A 36 -14.88 2.91 17.39
N LYS A 37 -15.33 1.70 17.02
CA LYS A 37 -15.26 0.47 17.85
C LYS A 37 -14.06 -0.42 17.52
N SER A 38 -13.30 -0.10 16.47
CA SER A 38 -12.17 -0.93 16.02
C SER A 38 -11.08 -1.01 17.08
N SER A 39 -10.38 -2.14 17.13
CA SER A 39 -9.29 -2.32 18.10
C SER A 39 -8.07 -1.48 17.68
N ALA A 40 -7.20 -1.16 18.64
CA ALA A 40 -5.93 -0.49 18.34
C ALA A 40 -5.07 -1.26 17.31
N LYS A 41 -5.16 -2.60 17.32
CA LYS A 41 -4.49 -3.46 16.35
C LYS A 41 -5.05 -3.27 14.95
N ASP A 42 -6.38 -3.26 14.80
CA ASP A 42 -7.04 -3.11 13.50
C ASP A 42 -6.78 -1.71 12.93
N ILE A 43 -6.83 -0.68 13.78
CA ILE A 43 -6.49 0.70 13.40
C ILE A 43 -5.03 0.77 12.91
N GLY A 44 -4.10 0.14 13.62
CA GLY A 44 -2.68 0.16 13.23
C GLY A 44 -2.42 -0.61 11.94
N GLU A 45 -3.11 -1.73 11.75
CA GLU A 45 -3.06 -2.50 10.50
C GLU A 45 -3.60 -1.70 9.32
N ALA A 46 -4.80 -1.12 9.44
CA ALA A 46 -5.39 -0.29 8.39
C ALA A 46 -4.51 0.90 8.03
N TYR A 47 -3.96 1.61 9.02
CA TYR A 47 -3.07 2.74 8.76
C TYR A 47 -1.82 2.32 7.98
N ILE A 48 -1.15 1.25 8.42
CA ILE A 48 0.06 0.73 7.75
C ILE A 48 -0.27 0.24 6.34
N ASN A 49 -1.45 -0.36 6.15
CA ASN A 49 -1.91 -0.83 4.85
C ASN A 49 -2.15 0.33 3.87
N GLU A 50 -2.80 1.42 4.29
CA GLU A 50 -2.95 2.60 3.42
C GLU A 50 -1.61 3.26 3.11
N MET A 51 -0.72 3.38 4.10
CA MET A 51 0.64 3.86 3.87
C MET A 51 1.41 2.94 2.89
N THR A 52 1.17 1.64 2.95
CA THR A 52 1.79 0.67 2.05
C THR A 52 1.28 0.84 0.62
N ARG A 53 -0.02 1.07 0.43
CA ARG A 53 -0.59 1.40 -0.90
C ARG A 53 0.05 2.65 -1.50
N ILE A 54 0.29 3.67 -0.69
CA ILE A 54 0.98 4.89 -1.12
C ILE A 54 2.42 4.56 -1.52
N ALA A 55 3.15 3.80 -0.70
CA ALA A 55 4.51 3.37 -1.00
C ALA A 55 4.57 2.58 -2.33
N ASP A 56 3.75 1.55 -2.48
CA ASP A 56 3.68 0.70 -3.66
C ASP A 56 3.32 1.50 -4.92
N ALA A 57 2.42 2.48 -4.80
CA ALA A 57 2.05 3.36 -5.90
C ALA A 57 3.23 4.21 -6.36
N LEU A 58 3.98 4.81 -5.43
CA LEU A 58 5.14 5.65 -5.73
C LEU A 58 6.34 4.84 -6.25
N GLU A 59 6.54 3.64 -5.73
CA GLU A 59 7.61 2.73 -6.19
C GLU A 59 7.44 2.35 -7.66
N GLY A 60 6.21 2.28 -8.16
CA GLY A 60 5.90 1.94 -9.55
C GLY A 60 5.89 3.11 -10.54
N VAL A 61 6.30 4.32 -10.15
CA VAL A 61 6.29 5.51 -11.03
C VAL A 61 7.59 5.57 -11.83
N ASP A 62 7.51 5.33 -13.13
CA ASP A 62 8.65 5.42 -14.06
C ASP A 62 8.36 6.28 -15.31
N ASP A 63 7.09 6.62 -15.54
CA ASP A 63 6.63 7.42 -16.66
C ASP A 63 5.31 8.15 -16.35
N GLU A 64 4.82 8.95 -17.29
CA GLU A 64 3.58 9.73 -17.12
C GLU A 64 2.34 8.85 -16.90
N ALA A 65 2.29 7.67 -17.53
CA ALA A 65 1.14 6.77 -17.43
C ALA A 65 1.06 6.12 -16.04
N SER A 66 2.20 5.65 -15.54
CA SER A 66 2.36 5.12 -14.18
C SER A 66 2.18 6.21 -13.12
N ALA A 67 2.65 7.44 -13.35
CA ALA A 67 2.38 8.59 -12.48
C ALA A 67 0.88 8.88 -12.32
N LYS A 68 0.11 8.92 -13.41
CA LYS A 68 -1.35 9.07 -13.36
C LYS A 68 -2.03 7.89 -12.67
N SER A 69 -1.55 6.67 -12.89
CA SER A 69 -2.06 5.50 -12.18
C SER A 69 -1.74 5.55 -10.67
N ALA A 70 -0.55 6.02 -10.31
CA ALA A 70 -0.12 6.17 -8.93
C ALA A 70 -0.99 7.22 -8.21
N ALA A 71 -1.26 8.36 -8.85
CA ALA A 71 -2.16 9.38 -8.32
C ALA A 71 -3.53 8.80 -7.90
N LYS A 72 -4.13 7.95 -8.74
CA LYS A 72 -5.42 7.29 -8.44
C LYS A 72 -5.32 6.36 -7.22
N LYS A 73 -4.26 5.55 -7.14
CA LYS A 73 -4.03 4.65 -5.99
C LYS A 73 -3.76 5.42 -4.70
N ILE A 74 -2.97 6.48 -4.79
CA ILE A 74 -2.68 7.38 -3.66
C ILE A 74 -3.98 8.03 -3.18
N LYS A 75 -4.84 8.51 -4.09
CA LYS A 75 -6.13 9.10 -3.73
C LYS A 75 -7.00 8.12 -2.92
N VAL A 76 -7.14 6.87 -3.37
CA VAL A 76 -7.91 5.85 -2.64
C VAL A 76 -7.32 5.61 -1.24
N ALA A 77 -5.99 5.54 -1.13
CA ALA A 77 -5.35 5.33 0.16
C ALA A 77 -5.50 6.54 1.11
N VAL A 78 -5.39 7.76 0.57
CA VAL A 78 -5.62 9.00 1.31
C VAL A 78 -7.08 9.11 1.76
N ASP A 79 -8.04 8.72 0.93
CA ASP A 79 -9.45 8.67 1.32
C ASP A 79 -9.69 7.69 2.47
N GLY A 80 -9.05 6.52 2.43
CA GLY A 80 -9.06 5.57 3.55
C GLY A 80 -8.49 6.16 4.84
N LEU A 81 -7.36 6.87 4.75
CA LEU A 81 -6.77 7.57 5.90
C LEU A 81 -7.68 8.69 6.44
N ASN A 82 -8.34 9.45 5.57
CA ASN A 82 -9.29 10.48 5.95
C ASN A 82 -10.51 9.89 6.66
N GLN A 83 -11.08 8.81 6.11
CA GLN A 83 -12.19 8.10 6.76
C GLN A 83 -11.80 7.58 8.15
N MET A 84 -10.60 7.02 8.30
CA MET A 84 -10.10 6.64 9.63
C MET A 84 -10.01 7.84 10.56
N SER A 85 -9.53 8.99 10.07
CA SER A 85 -9.44 10.21 10.86
C SER A 85 -10.83 10.67 11.32
N GLU A 86 -11.84 10.62 10.44
CA GLU A 86 -13.23 10.98 10.78
C GLU A 86 -13.83 10.02 11.82
N GLU A 87 -13.68 8.71 11.63
CA GLU A 87 -14.21 7.68 12.54
C GLU A 87 -13.54 7.68 13.92
N LEU A 88 -12.30 8.17 14.00
CA LEU A 88 -11.52 8.24 15.23
C LEU A 88 -11.53 9.63 15.89
N ASP A 89 -12.35 10.56 15.36
CA ASP A 89 -12.48 11.95 15.82
C ASP A 89 -11.16 12.74 15.80
N GLY A 90 -10.31 12.46 14.80
CA GLY A 90 -9.04 13.15 14.57
C GLY A 90 -7.95 12.92 15.62
N GLU A 91 -8.23 12.24 16.74
CA GLU A 91 -7.29 12.06 17.84
C GLU A 91 -6.71 10.63 17.93
N ILE A 92 -5.48 10.51 17.44
CA ILE A 92 -4.53 9.50 17.93
C ILE A 92 -3.71 10.15 19.06
N SER A 93 -4.23 10.13 20.29
CA SER A 93 -3.46 10.58 21.46
C SER A 93 -2.15 9.81 21.60
N GLY A 94 -1.12 10.37 22.24
CA GLY A 94 0.21 9.72 22.33
C GLY A 94 0.18 8.31 22.96
N VAL A 95 -0.69 8.08 23.95
CA VAL A 95 -0.90 6.74 24.54
C VAL A 95 -1.59 5.79 23.55
N LYS A 96 -2.57 6.29 22.80
CA LYS A 96 -3.29 5.54 21.76
C LYS A 96 -2.37 5.22 20.58
N GLY A 97 -1.48 6.14 20.19
CA GLY A 97 -0.44 5.91 19.19
C GLY A 97 0.53 4.80 19.59
N MET A 98 0.94 4.74 20.86
CA MET A 98 1.79 3.64 21.35
C MET A 98 1.04 2.29 21.40
N GLN A 99 -0.27 2.30 21.68
CA GLN A 99 -1.09 1.08 21.61
C GLN A 99 -1.33 0.61 20.17
N ILE A 100 -1.50 1.55 19.24
CA ILE A 100 -1.75 1.29 17.83
C ILE A 100 -0.47 0.78 17.13
N PHE A 101 0.66 1.46 17.36
CA PHE A 101 1.90 1.21 16.62
C PHE A 101 2.99 0.52 17.42
N GLY A 102 2.87 0.35 18.75
CA GLY A 102 3.95 -0.19 19.57
C GLY A 102 4.45 -1.56 19.14
N GLY A 103 3.54 -2.44 18.68
CA GLY A 103 3.90 -3.76 18.14
C GLY A 103 4.28 -3.77 16.66
N ARG A 104 4.05 -2.66 15.94
CA ARG A 104 4.23 -2.52 14.49
C ARG A 104 5.14 -1.35 14.11
N TYR A 105 5.90 -0.81 15.06
CA TYR A 105 6.69 0.40 14.86
C TYR A 105 7.73 0.22 13.75
N ALA A 106 8.33 -0.98 13.67
CA ALA A 106 9.26 -1.31 12.60
C ALA A 106 8.60 -1.27 11.21
N GLU A 107 7.37 -1.80 11.06
CA GLU A 107 6.60 -1.74 9.82
C GLU A 107 6.27 -0.28 9.45
N LEU A 108 5.85 0.52 10.44
CA LEU A 108 5.57 1.94 10.24
C LEU A 108 6.81 2.72 9.75
N VAL A 109 7.95 2.53 10.40
CA VAL A 109 9.21 3.18 9.99
C VAL A 109 9.64 2.71 8.60
N GLN A 110 9.48 1.41 8.31
CA GLN A 110 9.82 0.84 7.01
C GLN A 110 8.99 1.48 5.89
N VAL A 111 7.66 1.57 6.06
CA VAL A 111 6.79 2.13 5.02
C VAL A 111 7.04 3.63 4.83
N GLN A 112 7.28 4.39 5.91
CA GLN A 112 7.67 5.79 5.81
C GLN A 112 9.00 5.96 5.05
N GLY A 113 9.97 5.09 5.28
CA GLY A 113 11.24 5.08 4.55
C GLY A 113 11.07 4.79 3.06
N ARG A 114 10.17 3.86 2.69
CA ARG A 114 9.85 3.53 1.29
C ARG A 114 9.23 4.70 0.55
N ILE A 115 8.25 5.37 1.17
CA ILE A 115 7.62 6.57 0.61
C ILE A 115 8.68 7.66 0.39
N ALA A 116 9.47 7.99 1.42
CA ALA A 116 10.48 9.02 1.33
C ALA A 116 11.51 8.73 0.24
N THR A 117 11.99 7.48 0.18
CA THR A 117 12.97 7.04 -0.84
C THR A 117 12.39 7.16 -2.25
N SER A 118 11.14 6.73 -2.44
CA SER A 118 10.47 6.82 -3.75
C SER A 118 10.24 8.26 -4.17
N MET A 119 9.81 9.14 -3.25
CA MET A 119 9.68 10.57 -3.53
C MET A 119 11.02 11.21 -3.90
N ILE A 120 12.10 10.89 -3.19
CA ILE A 120 13.45 11.38 -3.51
C ILE A 120 13.88 10.89 -4.90
N ARG A 121 13.67 9.60 -5.21
CA ARG A 121 13.98 9.01 -6.52
C ARG A 121 13.27 9.77 -7.63
N ILE A 122 11.93 9.88 -7.56
CA ILE A 122 11.13 10.57 -8.57
C ILE A 122 11.59 12.02 -8.71
N GLN A 123 11.78 12.75 -7.61
CA GLN A 123 12.26 14.14 -7.67
C GLN A 123 13.65 14.29 -8.32
N SER A 124 14.55 13.33 -8.13
CA SER A 124 15.91 13.42 -8.66
C SER A 124 16.02 12.95 -10.12
N GLU A 125 15.25 11.93 -10.49
CA GLU A 125 15.33 11.27 -11.80
C GLU A 125 14.30 11.81 -12.80
N HIS A 126 13.08 12.10 -12.32
CA HIS A 126 11.89 12.42 -13.11
C HIS A 126 11.00 13.47 -12.41
N PRO A 127 11.51 14.67 -12.10
CA PRO A 127 10.76 15.67 -11.32
C PRO A 127 9.39 16.02 -11.92
N GLU A 128 9.24 15.96 -13.24
CA GLU A 128 7.99 16.20 -13.96
C GLU A 128 6.86 15.20 -13.60
N LEU A 129 7.23 14.02 -13.10
CA LEU A 129 6.24 13.02 -12.69
C LEU A 129 5.60 13.38 -11.34
N MET A 130 6.31 14.11 -10.46
CA MET A 130 5.69 14.65 -9.23
C MET A 130 4.61 15.68 -9.56
N ASP A 131 4.85 16.54 -10.55
CA ASP A 131 3.86 17.51 -11.02
C ASP A 131 2.66 16.79 -11.64
N THR A 132 2.91 15.72 -12.39
CA THR A 132 1.85 14.88 -12.97
C THR A 132 0.99 14.23 -11.90
N ILE A 133 1.61 13.64 -10.87
CA ILE A 133 0.89 13.04 -9.74
C ILE A 133 0.02 14.11 -9.07
N SER A 134 0.60 15.26 -8.73
CA SER A 134 -0.10 16.35 -8.05
C SER A 134 -1.27 16.87 -8.87
N ALA A 135 -1.06 17.16 -10.16
CA ALA A 135 -2.10 17.67 -11.04
C ALA A 135 -3.24 16.66 -11.24
N GLU A 136 -2.95 15.36 -11.28
CA GLU A 136 -3.98 14.33 -11.39
C GLU A 136 -4.76 14.17 -10.08
N MET A 137 -4.10 14.30 -8.92
CA MET A 137 -4.78 14.34 -7.62
C MET A 137 -5.72 15.55 -7.52
N ASP A 138 -5.26 16.75 -7.86
CA ASP A 138 -6.08 17.98 -7.86
C ASP A 138 -7.32 17.86 -8.77
N ARG A 139 -7.19 17.19 -9.92
CA ARG A 139 -8.32 16.94 -10.83
C ARG A 139 -9.36 15.99 -10.27
N MET A 140 -9.00 15.10 -9.36
CA MET A 140 -9.94 14.17 -8.74
C MET A 140 -10.69 14.79 -7.56
N GLU A 141 -10.19 15.90 -7.02
CA GLU A 141 -10.82 16.64 -5.91
C GLU A 141 -11.82 17.70 -6.38
N ASN A 142 -11.79 18.08 -7.66
CA ASN A 142 -12.65 19.11 -8.27
C ASN A 142 -13.58 18.54 -9.35
#